data_AF-A0A7C6MFH8-F1
#
_entry.id   AF-A0A7C6MFH8-F1
#
_cell.length_a   1.000
_cell.length_b   1.000
_cell.length_c   1.000
_cell.angle_alpha   90.00
_cell.angle_beta   90.00
_cell.angle_gamma   90.00
#
_symmetry.space_group_name_H-M   'P 1'
#
loop_
_entity.id
_entity.type
_entity.pdbx_description
1 polymer ?
#
loop_
_entity_poly.entity_id
_entity_poly.type
_entity_poly.pdbx_seq_one_letter_code
_entity_poly.pdbx_strand_id
1 'polypeptide(L)'
;MTHLRRPLLIGAATVTAAVLAASPAFAHHCFIPMYSLQGPTKSANWFVVTAEAGAEMEAGFSTKCQAARDAGYAALRAQKMPVGLKIMISMTIADPKDEGRMAPNGANGKGLEYFGAGSTLPDEVLGTYIAAAAAVGC
;
A
#
# COMPACT_ATOMS: atom_id res chain seq x y z
N MET A 1 -52.79 -10.23 25.68
CA MET A 1 -52.20 -9.57 24.49
C MET A 1 -51.26 -8.49 24.95
N THR A 2 -49.96 -8.72 24.87
CA THR A 2 -48.95 -7.65 24.92
C THR A 2 -47.73 -8.14 24.16
N HIS A 3 -47.48 -7.52 23.01
CA HIS A 3 -46.36 -7.81 22.13
C HIS A 3 -45.06 -7.31 22.77
N LEU A 4 -44.11 -8.20 23.07
CA LEU A 4 -42.74 -7.78 23.36
C LEU A 4 -41.91 -7.91 22.08
N ARG A 5 -41.59 -6.73 21.52
CA ARG A 5 -40.83 -6.53 20.29
C ARG A 5 -39.37 -6.95 20.51
N ARG A 6 -38.84 -7.73 19.57
CA ARG A 6 -37.39 -7.99 19.39
C ARG A 6 -36.63 -6.67 19.29
N PRO A 7 -35.60 -6.41 20.10
CA PRO A 7 -34.61 -5.42 19.75
C PRO A 7 -33.56 -6.05 18.82
N LEU A 8 -33.41 -5.39 17.68
CA LEU A 8 -32.45 -5.58 16.62
C LEU A 8 -31.02 -5.54 17.22
N LEU A 9 -30.29 -6.66 17.19
CA LEU A 9 -28.84 -6.67 17.44
C LEU A 9 -28.16 -6.07 16.21
N ILE A 10 -27.96 -4.76 16.23
CA ILE A 10 -27.04 -4.08 15.33
C ILE A 10 -25.64 -4.44 15.82
N GLY A 11 -25.04 -5.46 15.21
CA GLY A 11 -23.63 -5.78 15.41
C GLY A 11 -22.79 -4.62 14.91
N ALA A 12 -22.28 -3.81 15.83
CA ALA A 12 -21.25 -2.83 15.53
C ALA A 12 -19.99 -3.60 15.14
N ALA A 13 -19.67 -3.63 13.84
CA ALA A 13 -18.36 -4.04 13.37
C ALA A 13 -17.37 -2.97 13.83
N THR A 14 -16.75 -3.20 14.99
CA THR A 14 -15.58 -2.43 15.44
C THR A 14 -14.46 -2.68 14.45
N VAL A 15 -14.29 -1.77 13.49
CA VAL A 15 -13.05 -1.66 12.72
C VAL A 15 -12.00 -1.17 13.70
N THR A 16 -11.28 -2.10 14.32
CA THR A 16 -10.04 -1.79 15.03
C THR A 16 -9.10 -1.17 14.01
N ALA A 17 -8.93 0.15 14.09
CA ALA A 17 -7.82 0.83 13.47
C ALA A 17 -6.55 0.17 14.03
N ALA A 18 -5.92 -0.69 13.24
CA ALA A 18 -4.59 -1.16 13.55
C ALA A 18 -3.74 0.10 13.67
N VAL A 19 -3.20 0.33 14.87
CA VAL A 19 -2.11 1.27 15.05
C VAL A 19 -0.98 0.69 14.21
N LEU A 20 -0.85 1.19 12.99
CA LEU A 20 0.34 1.01 12.17
C LEU A 20 1.46 1.67 12.96
N ALA A 21 2.08 0.91 13.87
CA ALA A 21 3.42 1.21 14.32
C ALA A 21 4.19 1.40 13.01
N ALA A 22 4.65 2.63 12.75
CA ALA A 22 5.29 2.98 11.50
C ALA A 22 6.36 1.92 11.26
N SER A 23 6.13 1.04 10.29
CA SER A 23 7.15 0.07 9.89
C SER A 23 8.40 0.89 9.59
N PRO A 24 9.61 0.38 9.87
CA PRO A 24 10.81 1.03 9.42
C PRO A 24 10.86 0.82 7.91
N ALA A 25 9.98 1.53 7.20
CA ALA A 25 9.89 1.53 5.76
C ALA A 25 11.29 1.83 5.29
N PHE A 26 11.91 0.78 4.76
CA PHE A 26 13.31 0.72 4.39
C PHE A 26 13.73 2.04 3.76
N ALA A 27 14.91 2.52 4.17
CA ALA A 27 15.59 3.73 3.71
C ALA A 27 15.52 3.89 2.17
N HIS A 28 14.40 4.34 1.65
CA HIS A 28 14.07 4.48 0.24
C HIS A 28 13.20 5.70 0.12
N HIS A 29 13.74 6.85 0.49
CA HIS A 29 12.91 8.02 0.73
C HIS A 29 12.12 8.46 -0.51
N CYS A 30 12.47 8.01 -1.72
CA CYS A 30 11.72 8.31 -2.94
C CYS A 30 11.17 7.05 -3.62
N PHE A 31 9.94 7.12 -4.11
CA PHE A 31 9.34 6.06 -4.93
C PHE A 31 8.45 6.64 -6.03
N ILE A 32 8.15 5.83 -7.04
CA ILE A 32 7.16 6.15 -8.07
C ILE A 32 6.00 5.15 -7.95
N PRO A 33 4.76 5.63 -7.69
CA PRO A 33 3.59 4.78 -7.72
C PRO A 33 3.38 4.17 -9.10
N MET A 34 3.23 2.84 -9.17
CA MET A 34 2.97 2.12 -10.42
C MET A 34 1.52 1.64 -10.47
N TYR A 35 0.73 2.18 -11.40
CA TYR A 35 -0.66 1.75 -11.64
C TYR A 35 -0.80 0.56 -12.61
N SER A 36 0.31 0.15 -13.22
CA SER A 36 0.43 -1.05 -14.03
C SER A 36 1.84 -1.63 -13.87
N LEU A 37 1.93 -2.97 -13.85
CA LEU A 37 3.21 -3.70 -13.85
C LEU A 37 3.77 -3.93 -15.27
N GLN A 38 3.08 -3.44 -16.30
CA GLN A 38 3.46 -3.62 -17.71
C GLN A 38 4.52 -2.61 -18.20
N GLY A 39 4.92 -1.65 -17.34
CA GLY A 39 5.97 -0.68 -17.65
C GLY A 39 7.39 -1.24 -17.52
N PRO A 40 8.44 -0.43 -17.76
CA PRO A 40 9.83 -0.85 -17.58
C PRO A 40 10.12 -1.18 -16.11
N THR A 41 10.10 -2.47 -15.79
CA THR A 41 10.34 -3.01 -14.44
C THR A 41 11.83 -3.20 -14.13
N LYS A 42 12.69 -3.13 -15.15
CA LYS A 42 14.13 -3.33 -15.02
C LYS A 42 14.89 -2.09 -15.44
N SER A 43 15.72 -1.57 -14.54
CA SER A 43 16.69 -0.52 -14.79
C SER A 43 17.82 -0.72 -13.78
N ALA A 44 19.07 -0.42 -14.16
CA ALA A 44 20.23 -0.61 -13.28
C ALA A 44 20.11 0.15 -11.94
N ASN A 45 19.30 1.21 -11.90
CA ASN A 45 19.17 2.08 -10.73
C ASN A 45 17.80 1.97 -10.06
N TRP A 46 16.90 1.13 -10.58
CA TRP A 46 15.53 1.03 -10.09
C TRP A 46 15.05 -0.40 -10.02
N PHE A 47 14.40 -0.75 -8.93
CA PHE A 47 13.67 -2.00 -8.78
C PHE A 47 12.18 -1.76 -8.55
N VAL A 48 11.39 -2.80 -8.71
CA VAL A 48 9.94 -2.76 -8.51
C VAL A 48 9.58 -3.67 -7.37
N VAL A 49 8.81 -3.13 -6.42
CA VAL A 49 8.15 -3.89 -5.36
C VAL A 49 6.67 -3.91 -5.70
N THR A 50 6.12 -5.09 -5.96
CA THR A 50 4.67 -5.23 -6.17
C THR A 50 3.94 -5.05 -4.84
N ALA A 51 2.65 -4.71 -4.86
CA ALA A 51 1.86 -4.61 -3.62
C ALA A 51 1.92 -5.90 -2.79
N GLU A 52 1.94 -7.05 -3.45
CA GLU A 52 2.10 -8.34 -2.79
C GLU A 52 3.49 -8.56 -2.18
N ALA A 53 4.55 -8.25 -2.92
CA ALA A 53 5.91 -8.37 -2.38
C ALA A 53 6.09 -7.43 -1.18
N GLY A 54 5.53 -6.22 -1.26
CA GLY A 54 5.50 -5.28 -0.14
C GLY A 54 4.69 -5.83 1.04
N ALA A 55 3.56 -6.51 0.81
CA ALA A 55 2.76 -7.11 1.87
C ALA A 55 3.52 -8.24 2.60
N GLU A 56 4.32 -9.02 1.86
CA GLU A 56 5.20 -10.04 2.45
C GLU A 56 6.35 -9.39 3.24
N MET A 57 7.02 -8.39 2.66
CA MET A 57 8.19 -7.74 3.26
C MET A 57 7.84 -6.94 4.52
N GLU A 58 6.77 -6.15 4.48
CA GLU A 58 6.44 -5.18 5.54
C GLU A 58 5.46 -5.75 6.57
N ALA A 59 4.57 -6.66 6.16
CA ALA A 59 3.51 -7.20 7.03
C ALA A 59 3.60 -8.72 7.24
N GLY A 60 4.57 -9.41 6.65
CA GLY A 60 4.68 -10.88 6.72
C GLY A 60 3.50 -11.60 6.06
N PHE A 61 2.71 -10.90 5.23
CA PHE A 61 1.51 -11.44 4.62
C PHE A 61 1.81 -12.05 3.26
N SER A 62 1.56 -13.36 3.14
CA SER A 62 1.76 -14.12 1.90
C SER A 62 0.41 -14.65 1.40
N THR A 63 0.08 -14.37 0.14
CA THR A 63 -1.13 -14.93 -0.48
C THR A 63 -0.97 -16.45 -0.69
N LYS A 64 -1.95 -17.23 -0.22
CA LYS A 64 -1.89 -18.70 -0.26
C LYS A 64 -2.43 -19.30 -1.55
N CYS A 65 -3.26 -18.57 -2.29
CA CYS A 65 -3.82 -19.01 -3.56
C CYS A 65 -4.00 -17.85 -4.54
N GLN A 66 -4.12 -18.18 -5.83
CA GLN A 66 -4.26 -17.20 -6.90
C GLN A 66 -5.49 -16.30 -6.71
N ALA A 67 -6.60 -16.86 -6.19
CA ALA A 67 -7.81 -16.10 -5.93
C ALA A 67 -7.61 -14.98 -4.90
N ALA A 68 -6.83 -15.21 -3.83
CA ALA A 68 -6.48 -14.19 -2.86
C ALA A 68 -5.61 -13.09 -3.48
N ARG A 69 -4.62 -13.48 -4.30
CA ARG A 69 -3.78 -12.54 -5.06
C ARG A 69 -4.60 -11.65 -5.97
N ASP A 70 -5.51 -12.24 -6.74
CA ASP A 70 -6.37 -11.53 -7.68
C ASP A 70 -7.33 -10.58 -6.96
N ALA A 71 -7.90 -10.99 -5.83
CA ALA A 71 -8.76 -10.15 -5.00
C ALA A 71 -8.02 -8.91 -4.47
N GLY A 72 -6.79 -9.09 -3.97
CA GLY A 72 -5.94 -7.98 -3.53
C GLY A 72 -5.69 -6.95 -4.63
N TYR A 73 -5.24 -7.39 -5.81
CA TYR A 73 -5.01 -6.47 -6.92
C TYR A 73 -6.29 -5.88 -7.52
N ALA A 74 -7.42 -6.60 -7.48
CA ALA A 74 -8.71 -6.08 -7.92
C ALA A 74 -9.18 -4.93 -7.01
N ALA A 75 -9.00 -5.05 -5.69
CA ALA A 75 -9.34 -3.99 -4.74
C ALA A 75 -8.52 -2.72 -4.97
N LEU A 76 -7.21 -2.85 -5.20
CA LEU A 76 -6.35 -1.72 -5.54
C LEU A 76 -6.82 -1.01 -6.81
N ARG A 77 -7.13 -1.77 -7.87
CA ARG A 77 -7.62 -1.19 -9.14
C ARG A 77 -8.98 -0.52 -8.98
N ALA A 78 -9.90 -1.10 -8.19
CA ALA A 78 -11.20 -0.51 -7.91
C ALA A 78 -11.09 0.85 -7.22
N GLN A 79 -10.11 0.99 -6.33
CA GLN A 79 -9.82 2.25 -5.64
C GLN A 79 -8.87 3.17 -6.42
N LYS A 80 -8.49 2.81 -7.66
CA LYS A 80 -7.50 3.52 -8.48
C LYS A 80 -6.19 3.76 -7.73
N MET A 81 -5.76 2.77 -6.95
CA MET A 81 -4.50 2.75 -6.23
C MET A 81 -3.38 2.12 -7.06
N PRO A 82 -2.12 2.41 -6.74
CA PRO A 82 -0.96 1.72 -7.31
C PRO A 82 -1.00 0.22 -7.03
N VAL A 83 -0.49 -0.59 -7.97
CA VAL A 83 -0.30 -2.04 -7.85
C VAL A 83 1.14 -2.42 -7.48
N GLY A 84 2.00 -1.43 -7.30
CA GLY A 84 3.38 -1.57 -6.88
C GLY A 84 4.09 -0.23 -6.84
N LEU A 85 5.33 -0.23 -6.38
CA LEU A 85 6.18 0.94 -6.28
C LEU A 85 7.48 0.68 -7.07
N LYS A 86 7.95 1.69 -7.79
CA LYS A 86 9.29 1.70 -8.37
C LYS A 86 10.21 2.49 -7.46
N ILE A 87 11.28 1.87 -6.99
CA ILE A 87 12.16 2.43 -5.96
C ILE A 87 13.55 2.63 -6.55
N MET A 88 14.13 3.82 -6.35
CA MET A 88 15.50 4.10 -6.79
C MET A 88 16.50 3.60 -5.75
N ILE A 89 17.49 2.84 -6.20
CA ILE A 89 18.49 2.21 -5.34
C ILE A 89 19.34 3.26 -4.59
N SER A 90 19.72 4.36 -5.25
CA SER A 90 20.63 5.35 -4.67
C SER A 90 19.98 6.41 -3.79
N MET A 91 18.64 6.45 -3.70
CA MET A 91 17.91 7.41 -2.85
C MET A 91 18.16 8.91 -3.16
N THR A 92 18.75 9.26 -4.31
CA THR A 92 19.27 10.61 -4.58
C THR A 92 18.32 11.58 -5.29
N ILE A 93 17.02 11.27 -5.44
CA ILE A 93 16.15 12.02 -6.38
C ILE A 93 15.55 13.28 -5.78
N ALA A 94 15.12 13.28 -4.51
CA ALA A 94 14.40 14.44 -3.94
C ALA A 94 15.17 15.16 -2.83
N ASP A 95 15.91 14.45 -1.97
CA ASP A 95 16.82 15.08 -1.00
C ASP A 95 17.66 14.01 -0.27
N PRO A 96 18.90 13.74 -0.69
CA PRO A 96 19.72 12.72 -0.06
C PRO A 96 20.30 13.13 1.31
N LYS A 97 20.06 14.35 1.80
CA LYS A 97 20.69 14.87 3.04
C LYS A 97 19.77 15.71 3.94
N ASP A 98 18.47 15.80 3.68
CA ASP A 98 17.57 16.80 4.31
C ASP A 98 18.09 18.25 4.16
N GLU A 99 18.84 18.54 3.09
CA GLU A 99 19.49 19.84 2.81
C GLU A 99 18.99 20.48 1.49
N GLY A 100 18.04 19.85 0.79
CA GLY A 100 17.74 20.06 -0.62
C GLY A 100 16.31 20.45 -0.98
N ARG A 101 16.09 20.66 -2.29
CA ARG A 101 14.78 21.00 -2.89
C ARG A 101 13.92 19.74 -3.04
N MET A 102 12.87 19.63 -2.22
CA MET A 102 11.78 18.68 -2.46
C MET A 102 11.28 18.77 -3.90
N ALA A 103 10.97 17.63 -4.51
CA ALA A 103 10.39 17.60 -5.86
C ALA A 103 9.11 18.46 -5.88
N PRO A 104 8.93 19.33 -6.90
CA PRO A 104 7.86 20.34 -6.90
C PRO A 104 6.44 19.76 -6.90
N ASN A 105 6.30 18.45 -7.16
CA ASN A 105 5.01 17.76 -7.17
C ASN A 105 4.62 17.14 -5.83
N GLY A 106 5.51 17.05 -4.83
CA GLY A 106 5.19 16.53 -3.50
C GLY A 106 4.55 15.13 -3.48
N ALA A 107 4.14 14.69 -2.29
CA ALA A 107 3.40 13.44 -2.10
C ALA A 107 1.92 13.61 -2.51
N ASN A 108 1.57 13.37 -3.77
CA ASN A 108 0.22 13.65 -4.33
C ASN A 108 -0.33 12.52 -5.22
N GLY A 109 0.29 11.35 -5.20
CA GLY A 109 0.00 10.18 -6.04
C GLY A 109 0.49 10.28 -7.48
N LYS A 110 1.18 11.35 -7.90
CA LYS A 110 1.59 11.59 -9.29
C LYS A 110 3.09 11.87 -9.40
N GLY A 111 3.84 10.85 -9.82
CA GLY A 111 5.28 10.98 -10.09
C GLY A 111 6.13 10.52 -8.91
N LEU A 112 7.08 11.36 -8.48
CA LEU A 112 8.01 11.03 -7.41
C LEU A 112 7.40 11.34 -6.05
N GLU A 113 7.06 10.31 -5.30
CA GLU A 113 6.62 10.37 -3.91
C GLU A 113 7.81 10.36 -2.95
N TYR A 114 7.63 10.94 -1.76
CA TYR A 114 8.65 10.98 -0.71
C TYR A 114 8.11 10.43 0.62
N PHE A 115 8.67 9.33 1.12
CA PHE A 115 8.27 8.74 2.42
C PHE A 115 8.52 9.71 3.57
N GLY A 116 9.65 10.43 3.55
CA GLY A 116 10.02 11.40 4.59
C GLY A 116 9.16 12.68 4.63
N ALA A 117 8.23 12.86 3.68
CA ALA A 117 7.25 13.95 3.67
C ALA A 117 5.89 13.50 4.22
N GLY A 118 5.82 12.30 4.82
CA GLY A 118 4.61 11.77 5.42
C GLY A 118 3.63 11.14 4.42
N SER A 119 4.12 10.62 3.29
CA SER A 119 3.26 9.90 2.35
C SER A 119 2.72 8.62 2.98
N THR A 120 1.40 8.53 3.14
CA THR A 120 0.67 7.35 3.66
C THR A 120 0.35 6.32 2.57
N LEU A 121 0.58 6.68 1.30
CA LEU A 121 0.18 5.90 0.14
C LEU A 121 0.70 4.45 0.16
N PRO A 122 1.96 4.16 0.54
CA PRO A 122 2.47 2.79 0.62
C PRO A 122 1.68 1.95 1.64
N ASP A 123 1.41 2.48 2.83
CA ASP A 123 0.66 1.80 3.88
C ASP A 123 -0.80 1.56 3.45
N GLU A 124 -1.42 2.55 2.79
CA GLU A 124 -2.78 2.43 2.25
C GLU A 124 -2.89 1.34 1.17
N VAL A 125 -1.88 1.25 0.29
CA VAL A 125 -1.77 0.19 -0.72
C VAL A 125 -1.65 -1.17 -0.05
N LEU A 126 -0.76 -1.33 0.93
CA LEU A 126 -0.58 -2.59 1.64
C LEU A 126 -1.84 -3.00 2.39
N GLY A 127 -2.42 -2.09 3.16
CA GLY A 127 -3.65 -2.34 3.91
C GLY A 127 -4.81 -2.75 3.00
N THR A 128 -4.99 -2.06 1.88
CA THR A 128 -6.04 -2.38 0.90
C THR A 128 -5.83 -3.74 0.25
N TYR A 129 -4.59 -4.05 -0.15
CA TYR A 129 -4.25 -5.35 -0.75
C TYR A 129 -4.50 -6.50 0.23
N ILE A 130 -3.94 -6.39 1.45
CA ILE A 130 -4.02 -7.42 2.48
C ILE A 130 -5.47 -7.67 2.90
N ALA A 131 -6.25 -6.62 3.15
CA ALA A 131 -7.64 -6.76 3.58
C ALA A 131 -8.49 -7.53 2.57
N ALA A 132 -8.34 -7.23 1.27
CA ALA A 132 -9.06 -7.92 0.22
C ALA A 132 -8.56 -9.36 -0.01
N ALA A 133 -7.24 -9.56 0.02
CA ALA A 133 -6.65 -10.89 -0.16
C ALA A 133 -6.99 -11.84 1.00
N ALA A 134 -6.96 -11.34 2.25
CA ALA A 134 -7.25 -12.13 3.45
C ALA A 134 -8.74 -12.53 3.59
N ALA A 135 -9.64 -11.83 2.89
CA ALA A 135 -11.06 -12.17 2.86
C ALA A 135 -11.38 -13.39 1.98
N VAL A 136 -10.42 -13.88 1.19
CA VAL A 136 -10.59 -15.06 0.34
C VAL A 136 -10.18 -16.30 1.10
N GLY A 137 -11.12 -17.25 1.23
CA GLY A 137 -10.81 -18.59 1.75
C GLY A 137 -9.99 -19.39 0.75
N CYS A 138 -8.68 -19.42 0.99
CA CYS A 138 -7.76 -20.47 0.54
C CYS A 138 -7.59 -21.48 1.71
#